data_AF-A0A849T6D4-F1
#
_entry.id   AF-A0A849T6D4-F1
#
_cell.length_a   1.000
_cell.length_b   1.000
_cell.length_c   1.000
_cell.angle_alpha   90.00
_cell.angle_beta   90.00
_cell.angle_gamma   90.00
#
_symmetry.space_group_name_H-M   'P 1'
#
loop_
_entity.id
_entity.type
_entity.pdbx_description
1 polymer ?
#
loop_
_entity_poly.entity_id
_entity_poly.type
_entity_poly.pdbx_seq_one_letter_code
_entity_poly.pdbx_strand_id
1 'polypeptide(L)'
;MTHINKQLIPVTVSQIIQVTPKIKIFKLTHNKKGFTFSPGQWIDLYAPISGKNIGGYTIISNPHTPDYIELAIRESDHHPVTKFMHEKVIVGSLLHITEGQGRFFIPLDLESEMYKLPLVFIAGGIGVTPAVPGLLACQPDLKLIVL
;
A
#
# COMPACT_ATOMS: atom_id res chain seq x y z
N MET A 1 -16.45 -14.25 -17.69
CA MET A 1 -15.50 -13.37 -16.99
C MET A 1 -16.28 -12.23 -16.37
N THR A 2 -16.59 -12.33 -15.09
CA THR A 2 -17.47 -11.38 -14.38
C THR A 2 -16.69 -10.08 -14.18
N HIS A 3 -17.05 -9.03 -14.91
CA HIS A 3 -16.61 -7.67 -14.62
C HIS A 3 -17.27 -7.25 -13.31
N ILE A 4 -16.63 -7.57 -12.18
CA ILE A 4 -16.99 -6.95 -10.90
C ILE A 4 -16.69 -5.46 -11.08
N ASN A 5 -17.74 -4.65 -11.08
CA ASN A 5 -17.66 -3.21 -11.18
C ASN A 5 -16.95 -2.70 -9.91
N LYS A 6 -15.61 -2.63 -9.97
CA LYS A 6 -14.76 -2.27 -8.86
C LYS A 6 -14.98 -0.79 -8.57
N GLN A 7 -15.62 -0.47 -7.45
CA GLN A 7 -15.86 0.91 -7.06
C GLN A 7 -14.52 1.60 -6.84
N LEU A 8 -14.22 2.59 -7.70
CA LEU A 8 -12.99 3.38 -7.58
C LEU A 8 -13.19 4.44 -6.50
N ILE A 9 -12.20 4.55 -5.61
CA ILE A 9 -12.16 5.53 -4.54
C ILE A 9 -11.27 6.68 -5.00
N PRO A 10 -11.81 7.91 -5.11
CA PRO A 10 -10.99 9.08 -5.39
C PRO A 10 -10.11 9.40 -4.18
N VAL A 11 -8.84 9.69 -4.43
CA VAL A 11 -7.86 10.03 -3.41
C VAL A 11 -7.06 11.26 -3.81
N THR A 12 -6.58 11.99 -2.80
CA THR A 12 -5.70 13.15 -2.99
C THR A 12 -4.33 12.84 -2.42
N VAL A 13 -3.29 13.16 -3.18
CA VAL A 13 -1.90 13.07 -2.69
C VAL A 13 -1.66 14.21 -1.71
N SER A 14 -1.62 13.89 -0.43
CA SER A 14 -1.45 14.88 0.65
C SER A 14 0.02 15.14 0.99
N GLN A 15 0.88 14.15 0.75
CA GLN A 15 2.31 14.24 1.05
C GLN A 15 3.12 13.31 0.14
N ILE A 16 4.34 13.73 -0.19
CA ILE A 16 5.34 12.94 -0.91
C ILE A 16 6.66 13.05 -0.15
N ILE A 17 7.29 11.93 0.18
CA ILE A 17 8.57 11.88 0.89
C ILE A 17 9.58 11.10 0.03
N GLN A 18 10.71 11.71 -0.30
CA GLN A 18 11.83 10.98 -0.91
C GLN A 18 12.59 10.22 0.18
N VAL A 19 12.56 8.88 0.15
CA VAL A 19 13.23 8.04 1.16
C VAL A 19 14.63 7.66 0.73
N THR A 20 14.78 7.25 -0.54
CA THR A 20 16.07 6.98 -1.20
C THR A 20 16.02 7.52 -2.61
N PRO A 21 17.12 7.66 -3.37
CA PRO A 21 17.05 8.15 -4.76
C PRO A 21 16.03 7.41 -5.65
N LYS A 22 15.74 6.14 -5.35
CA LYS A 22 14.82 5.29 -6.12
C LYS A 22 13.49 5.02 -5.41
N ILE A 23 13.26 5.52 -4.19
CA ILE A 23 12.04 5.22 -3.43
C ILE A 23 11.40 6.50 -2.90
N LYS A 24 10.11 6.67 -3.19
CA LYS A 24 9.25 7.73 -2.65
C LYS A 24 8.10 7.12 -1.84
N ILE A 25 7.68 7.75 -0.77
CA ILE A 25 6.42 7.45 -0.08
C ILE A 25 5.37 8.47 -0.52
N PHE A 26 4.18 7.98 -0.87
CA PHE A 26 3.01 8.80 -1.20
C PHE A 26 1.93 8.58 -0.14
N LYS A 27 1.49 9.65 0.51
CA LYS A 27 0.37 9.64 1.44
C LYS A 27 -0.91 10.07 0.72
N LEU A 28 -1.89 9.18 0.67
CA LEU A 28 -3.14 9.34 -0.07
C LEU A 28 -4.31 9.47 0.91
N THR A 29 -4.96 10.63 0.95
CA THR A 29 -6.16 10.86 1.77
C THR A 29 -7.43 10.56 0.97
N HIS A 30 -8.45 10.03 1.64
CA HIS A 30 -9.71 9.68 0.99
C HIS A 30 -10.93 9.95 1.88
N ASN A 31 -12.11 10.09 1.28
CA ASN A 31 -13.36 10.32 2.00
C ASN A 31 -14.23 9.05 2.13
N LYS A 32 -13.69 7.87 1.80
CA LYS A 32 -14.41 6.60 1.87
C LYS A 32 -14.65 6.21 3.32
N LYS A 33 -15.92 6.23 3.75
CA LYS A 33 -16.34 5.70 5.05
C LYS A 33 -16.09 4.19 5.11
N GLY A 34 -15.51 3.74 6.21
CA GLY A 34 -15.25 2.32 6.47
C GLY A 34 -14.17 1.72 5.57
N PHE A 35 -13.22 2.51 5.08
CA PHE A 35 -12.04 1.95 4.43
C PHE A 35 -11.22 1.18 5.47
N THR A 36 -11.05 -0.12 5.23
CA THR A 36 -10.27 -1.01 6.09
C THR A 36 -9.36 -1.86 5.22
N PHE A 37 -8.19 -2.19 5.76
CA PHE A 37 -7.26 -3.13 5.15
C PHE A 37 -6.52 -3.90 6.24
N SER A 38 -6.02 -5.07 5.88
CA SER A 38 -5.11 -5.85 6.72
C SER A 38 -3.66 -5.68 6.24
N PRO A 39 -2.67 -5.72 7.14
CA PRO A 39 -1.26 -5.72 6.78
C PRO A 39 -0.92 -6.72 5.69
N GLY A 40 -0.25 -6.28 4.63
CA GLY A 40 0.10 -7.10 3.47
C GLY A 40 -0.85 -6.98 2.27
N GLN A 41 -2.04 -6.40 2.45
CA GLN A 41 -2.93 -6.08 1.34
C GLN A 41 -2.38 -4.94 0.46
N TRP A 42 -2.83 -4.93 -0.80
CA TRP A 42 -2.48 -3.92 -1.78
C TRP A 42 -3.74 -3.24 -2.35
N ILE A 43 -3.54 -2.15 -3.07
CA ILE A 43 -4.56 -1.51 -3.91
C ILE A 43 -4.14 -1.58 -5.37
N ASP A 44 -5.09 -1.49 -6.29
CA ASP A 44 -4.81 -1.09 -7.66
C ASP A 44 -4.97 0.43 -7.76
N LEU A 45 -3.94 1.12 -8.23
CA LEU A 45 -3.93 2.56 -8.50
C LEU A 45 -4.13 2.82 -9.99
N TYR A 46 -5.06 3.71 -10.29
CA TYR A 46 -5.42 4.13 -11.63
C TYR A 46 -4.86 5.52 -11.89
N ALA A 47 -3.83 5.59 -12.72
CA ALA A 47 -3.22 6.84 -13.16
C ALA A 47 -3.96 7.43 -14.37
N PRO A 48 -4.07 8.77 -14.49
CA PRO A 48 -4.67 9.43 -15.64
C PRO A 48 -3.70 9.48 -16.84
N ILE A 49 -3.28 8.30 -17.32
CA ILE A 49 -2.37 8.15 -18.47
C ILE A 49 -3.01 7.28 -19.55
N SER A 50 -2.61 7.48 -20.81
CA SER A 50 -3.02 6.62 -21.93
C SER A 50 -2.34 5.24 -21.86
N GLY A 51 -3.02 4.21 -22.34
CA GLY A 51 -2.49 2.84 -22.36
C GLY A 51 -2.63 2.11 -21.03
N LYS A 52 -1.58 1.39 -20.60
CA LYS A 52 -1.59 0.67 -19.32
C LYS A 52 -1.55 1.66 -18.15
N ASN A 53 -2.69 1.84 -17.51
CA ASN A 53 -2.92 2.87 -16.50
C ASN A 53 -3.16 2.33 -15.08
N ILE A 54 -3.01 1.02 -14.88
CA ILE A 54 -3.19 0.34 -13.58
C ILE A 54 -1.85 -0.14 -13.03
N GLY A 55 -1.58 0.14 -11.76
CA GLY A 55 -0.43 -0.37 -11.00
C GLY A 55 -0.83 -0.86 -9.61
N GLY A 56 -0.35 -2.04 -9.21
CA GLY A 56 -0.62 -2.60 -7.89
C GLY A 56 0.45 -2.18 -6.87
N TYR A 57 0.02 -1.69 -5.71
CA TYR A 57 0.93 -1.21 -4.65
C TYR A 57 0.45 -1.63 -3.26
N THR A 58 1.35 -2.24 -2.48
CA THR A 58 1.10 -2.63 -1.09
C THR A 58 0.89 -1.40 -0.20
N ILE A 59 -0.12 -1.46 0.65
CA ILE A 59 -0.38 -0.42 1.66
C ILE A 59 0.65 -0.57 2.78
N ILE A 60 1.31 0.52 3.16
CA ILE A 60 2.34 0.52 4.21
C ILE A 60 1.96 1.30 5.49
N SER A 61 0.81 1.98 5.48
CA SER A 61 0.34 2.76 6.64
C SER A 61 -0.21 1.87 7.76
N ASN A 62 -0.44 2.46 8.93
CA ASN A 62 -1.11 1.79 10.04
C ASN A 62 -2.58 1.48 9.70
N PRO A 63 -3.04 0.22 9.74
CA PRO A 63 -4.43 -0.15 9.46
C PRO A 63 -5.45 0.44 10.44
N HIS A 64 -5.01 0.89 11.61
CA HIS A 64 -5.84 1.58 12.60
C HIS A 64 -6.04 3.07 12.32
N THR A 65 -5.42 3.61 11.26
CA THR A 65 -5.56 5.02 10.86
C THR A 65 -6.22 5.11 9.48
N PRO A 66 -7.56 5.04 9.42
CA PRO A 66 -8.28 4.82 8.16
C PRO A 66 -8.40 6.08 7.28
N ASP A 67 -8.03 7.27 7.75
CA ASP A 67 -8.23 8.51 6.98
C ASP A 67 -7.28 8.65 5.77
N TYR A 68 -6.22 7.84 5.75
CA TYR A 68 -5.26 7.81 4.67
C TYR A 68 -4.61 6.44 4.52
N ILE A 69 -4.02 6.23 3.34
CA ILE A 69 -3.07 5.15 3.11
C ILE A 69 -1.73 5.70 2.67
N GLU A 70 -0.67 4.93 2.90
CA GLU A 70 0.67 5.24 2.41
C GLU A 70 1.16 4.14 1.48
N LEU A 71 1.87 4.54 0.42
CA LEU A 71 2.47 3.63 -0.57
C LEU A 71 3.96 3.93 -0.70
N ALA A 72 4.80 2.90 -0.54
CA ALA A 72 6.22 2.97 -0.86
C ALA A 72 6.48 2.58 -2.33
N ILE A 73 6.73 3.62 -3.10
CA ILE A 73 7.07 3.79 -4.51
C ILE A 73 8.50 3.47 -4.96
N ARG A 74 8.93 2.25 -5.35
CA ARG A 74 10.23 2.11 -6.05
C ARG A 74 10.13 2.54 -7.52
N GLU A 75 11.02 3.41 -7.98
CA GLU A 75 11.11 3.89 -9.36
C GLU A 75 11.28 2.73 -10.36
N SER A 76 10.65 2.89 -11.53
CA SER A 76 10.76 1.96 -12.65
C SER A 76 10.52 2.68 -13.97
N ASP A 77 11.47 2.57 -14.90
CA ASP A 77 11.34 3.10 -16.26
C ASP A 77 10.38 2.29 -17.14
N HIS A 78 10.13 1.02 -16.78
CA HIS A 78 9.36 0.08 -17.59
C HIS A 78 7.90 -0.03 -17.14
N HIS A 79 7.56 0.41 -15.92
CA HIS A 79 6.18 0.38 -15.43
C HIS A 79 5.54 1.78 -15.56
N PRO A 80 4.64 2.02 -16.53
CA PRO A 80 4.19 3.36 -16.89
C PRO A 80 3.50 4.10 -15.75
N VAL A 81 2.70 3.40 -14.93
CA VAL A 81 2.08 3.99 -13.73
C VAL A 81 3.11 4.35 -12.68
N THR A 82 4.16 3.54 -12.51
CA THR A 82 5.20 3.81 -11.51
C THR A 82 6.04 5.00 -11.93
N LYS A 83 6.38 5.08 -13.22
CA LYS A 83 7.03 6.25 -13.81
C LYS A 83 6.19 7.51 -13.64
N PHE A 84 4.89 7.43 -13.93
CA PHE A 84 3.95 8.54 -13.70
C PHE A 84 3.91 8.99 -12.23
N MET A 85 3.83 8.05 -11.28
CA MET A 85 3.88 8.34 -9.84
C MET A 85 5.17 9.07 -9.47
N HIS A 86 6.31 8.69 -10.04
CA HIS A 86 7.60 9.32 -9.71
C HIS A 86 7.81 10.68 -10.38
N GLU A 87 7.39 10.84 -11.63
CA GLU A 87 7.77 12.01 -12.46
C GLU A 87 6.69 13.09 -12.53
N LYS A 88 5.41 12.71 -12.41
CA LYS A 88 4.28 13.60 -12.72
C LYS A 88 3.39 13.89 -11.52
N VAL A 89 3.34 12.99 -10.54
CA VAL A 89 2.52 13.19 -9.35
C VAL A 89 3.16 14.21 -8.41
N ILE A 90 2.36 15.17 -8.00
CA ILE A 90 2.68 16.21 -7.01
C ILE A 90 1.63 16.23 -5.89
N VAL A 91 1.94 16.87 -4.77
CA VAL A 91 0.95 17.12 -3.71
C VAL A 91 -0.25 17.88 -4.29
N GLY A 92 -1.46 17.46 -3.91
CA GLY A 92 -2.73 17.93 -4.47
C GLY A 92 -3.23 17.14 -5.69
N SER A 93 -2.42 16.23 -6.25
CA SER A 93 -2.84 15.40 -7.39
C SER A 93 -4.01 14.49 -7.01
N LEU A 94 -4.98 14.37 -7.92
CA LEU A 94 -6.12 13.48 -7.79
C LEU A 94 -5.85 12.15 -8.52
N LEU A 95 -6.08 11.05 -7.82
CA LEU A 95 -5.90 9.69 -8.33
C LEU A 95 -7.11 8.83 -7.96
N HIS A 96 -7.19 7.62 -8.51
CA HIS A 96 -8.21 6.65 -8.14
C HIS A 96 -7.57 5.35 -7.70
N ILE A 97 -8.14 4.71 -6.67
CA ILE A 97 -7.68 3.42 -6.16
C ILE A 97 -8.85 2.46 -5.97
N THR A 98 -8.54 1.18 -5.80
CA THR A 98 -9.49 0.19 -5.26
C THR A 98 -9.49 0.18 -3.73
N GLU A 99 -10.42 -0.56 -3.14
CA GLU A 99 -10.28 -1.02 -1.75
C GLU A 99 -9.06 -1.95 -1.60
N GLY A 100 -8.66 -2.17 -0.34
CA GLY A 100 -7.61 -3.12 0.02
C GLY A 100 -7.98 -4.53 -0.43
N GLN A 101 -7.06 -5.21 -1.10
CA GLN A 101 -7.27 -6.53 -1.66
C GLN A 101 -6.05 -7.43 -1.48
N GLY A 102 -6.28 -8.72 -1.70
CA GLY A 102 -5.26 -9.75 -1.53
C GLY A 102 -5.62 -10.76 -0.46
N ARG A 103 -5.01 -11.94 -0.57
CA ARG A 103 -5.17 -13.06 0.37
C ARG A 103 -3.94 -13.27 1.25
N PHE A 104 -2.87 -12.52 1.01
CA PHE A 104 -1.66 -12.54 1.81
C PHE A 104 -1.71 -11.38 2.78
N PHE A 105 -2.16 -11.64 4.01
CA PHE A 105 -2.24 -10.62 5.03
C PHE A 105 -2.11 -11.18 6.45
N ILE A 106 -1.75 -10.31 7.39
CA ILE A 106 -1.76 -10.61 8.82
C ILE A 106 -3.14 -10.20 9.37
N PRO A 107 -3.88 -11.10 10.03
CA PRO A 107 -5.17 -10.76 10.63
C PRO A 107 -5.03 -9.67 11.70
N LEU A 108 -5.92 -8.69 11.76
CA LEU A 108 -5.91 -7.69 12.85
C LEU A 108 -6.44 -8.23 14.18
N ASP A 109 -7.14 -9.36 14.15
CA ASP A 109 -7.62 -10.05 15.34
C ASP A 109 -6.46 -10.71 16.09
N LEU A 110 -6.04 -10.11 17.21
CA LEU A 110 -4.92 -10.58 18.03
C LEU A 110 -5.19 -11.95 18.68
N GLU A 111 -6.45 -12.41 18.72
CA GLU A 111 -6.80 -13.76 19.19
C GLU A 111 -6.61 -14.82 18.10
N SER A 112 -6.23 -14.42 16.88
CA SER A 112 -5.96 -15.33 15.78
C SER A 112 -4.90 -16.37 16.15
N GLU A 113 -5.14 -17.63 15.74
CA GLU A 113 -4.19 -18.73 15.85
C GLU A 113 -2.79 -18.39 15.30
N MET A 114 -2.71 -17.45 14.35
CA MET A 114 -1.45 -16.96 13.78
C MET A 114 -0.53 -16.37 14.85
N TYR A 115 -1.09 -15.73 15.88
CA TYR A 115 -0.32 -15.08 16.96
C TYR A 115 0.11 -16.04 18.06
N LYS A 116 -0.27 -17.32 18.00
CA LYS A 116 0.19 -18.35 18.95
C LYS A 116 1.62 -18.84 18.67
N LEU A 117 2.20 -18.45 17.54
CA LEU A 117 3.57 -18.77 17.14
C LEU A 117 4.36 -17.48 16.85
N PRO A 118 5.70 -17.46 17.07
CA PRO A 118 6.52 -16.33 16.67
C PRO A 118 6.42 -16.05 15.18
N LEU A 119 6.20 -14.78 14.82
CA LEU A 119 6.12 -14.36 13.42
C LEU A 119 7.48 -13.86 12.93
N VAL A 120 7.94 -14.42 11.81
CA VAL A 120 9.19 -14.04 11.15
C VAL A 120 8.89 -13.51 9.75
N PHE A 121 9.33 -12.29 9.48
CA PHE A 121 9.30 -11.67 8.15
C PHE A 121 10.69 -11.71 7.54
N ILE A 122 10.79 -12.21 6.31
CA ILE A 122 12.02 -12.16 5.52
C ILE A 122 11.71 -11.28 4.31
N ALA A 123 12.42 -10.16 4.19
CA ALA A 123 12.17 -9.20 3.13
C ALA A 123 13.47 -8.66 2.54
N GLY A 124 13.51 -8.45 1.22
CA GLY A 124 14.63 -7.82 0.53
C GLY A 124 14.17 -6.67 -0.36
N GLY A 125 14.93 -5.57 -0.35
CA GLY A 125 14.62 -4.37 -1.15
C GLY A 125 13.23 -3.78 -0.86
N ILE A 126 12.45 -3.49 -1.91
CA ILE A 126 11.07 -2.97 -1.74
C ILE A 126 10.11 -4.03 -1.19
N GLY A 127 10.51 -5.29 -1.14
CA GLY A 127 9.71 -6.38 -0.58
C GLY A 127 9.49 -6.30 0.93
N VAL A 128 10.07 -5.31 1.62
CA VAL A 128 9.80 -5.01 3.05
C VAL A 128 8.41 -4.42 3.27
N THR A 129 7.79 -3.86 2.22
CA THR A 129 6.53 -3.11 2.34
C THR A 129 5.36 -3.89 2.95
N PRO A 130 5.15 -5.20 2.70
CA PRO A 130 4.05 -5.95 3.32
C PRO A 130 4.23 -6.15 4.84
N ALA A 131 5.47 -6.10 5.35
CA ALA A 131 5.75 -6.31 6.77
C ALA A 131 5.51 -5.06 7.63
N VAL A 132 5.64 -3.86 7.04
CA VAL A 132 5.58 -2.59 7.77
C VAL A 132 4.24 -2.38 8.50
N PRO A 133 3.06 -2.56 7.87
CA PRO A 133 1.80 -2.41 8.59
C PRO A 133 1.63 -3.44 9.71
N GLY A 134 2.23 -4.63 9.58
CA GLY A 134 2.19 -5.68 10.60
C GLY A 134 2.93 -5.26 11.86
N LEU A 135 4.12 -4.70 11.69
CA LEU A 135 4.89 -4.10 12.79
C LEU A 135 4.15 -2.95 13.48
N LEU A 136 3.37 -2.17 12.74
CA LEU A 136 2.59 -1.06 13.29
C LEU A 136 1.29 -1.53 13.98
N ALA A 137 0.72 -2.65 13.52
CA ALA A 137 -0.56 -3.17 14.01
C ALA A 137 -0.41 -4.11 15.21
N CYS A 138 0.72 -4.82 15.33
CA CYS A 138 0.90 -5.92 16.29
C CYS A 138 1.98 -5.60 17.33
N GLN A 139 1.72 -5.90 18.61
CA GLN A 139 2.71 -5.93 19.71
C GLN A 139 2.43 -7.16 20.59
N PRO A 140 3.42 -7.98 21.05
CA PRO A 140 4.86 -8.07 20.77
C PRO A 140 5.29 -9.45 20.15
N ASP A 141 6.59 -9.63 19.89
CA ASP A 141 7.29 -10.81 19.32
C ASP A 141 7.35 -10.99 17.78
N LEU A 142 7.20 -9.90 17.02
CA LEU A 142 7.50 -9.90 15.58
C LEU A 142 9.02 -9.78 15.33
N LYS A 143 9.59 -10.69 14.54
CA LYS A 143 10.98 -10.58 14.06
C LYS A 143 11.00 -10.24 12.58
N LEU A 144 11.61 -9.11 12.22
CA LEU A 144 11.88 -8.73 10.83
C LEU A 144 13.36 -8.96 10.51
N ILE A 145 13.63 -9.81 9.51
CA ILE A 145 14.93 -10.01 8.91
C ILE A 145 14.92 -9.32 7.55
N VAL A 146 15.77 -8.30 7.40
CA VAL A 146 15.95 -7.57 6.14
C VAL A 146 17.22 -8.09 5.46
N LEU A 147 17.09 -8.50 4.20
CA LEU A 147 18.16 -9.01 3.34
C LEU A 147 18.61 -7.97 2.31
#